data_AF-A0A918T0G9-F1
#
_entry.id   AF-A0A918T0G9-F1
#
_cell.length_a   1.000
_cell.length_b   1.000
_cell.length_c   1.000
_cell.angle_alpha   90.00
_cell.angle_beta   90.00
_cell.angle_gamma   90.00
#
_symmetry.space_group_name_H-M   'P 1'
#
loop_
_entity.id
_entity.type
_entity.pdbx_description
1 polymer ?
#
loop_
_entity_poly.entity_id
_entity_poly.type
_entity_poly.pdbx_seq_one_letter_code
_entity_poly.pdbx_strand_id
1 'polypeptide(L)'
;MPQEFVGDSGAREAIARLRAEAYLEKLCLDVERLTPPPDPRHLFVQWLPSQYVVAYLSALQNNDGTAVRCLPPNPRRIKALANLVSRWLPKVERISSLSSEDRLRGLLIIAYVYQFHSELFQRWQYNPEFFTYMSSWAARSWSDRDLNAHGWPEYFTSLNLPEVIERDADESAPVPRFRTVSNYPDPYSSTTFWVAPLISRASMNEQEMELIMDAVIGAAEHDE
;
A
#
# COMPACT_ATOMS: atom_id res chain seq x y z
N MET A 1 33.66 -37.88 52.58
CA MET A 1 34.05 -36.99 51.46
C MET A 1 32.85 -36.88 50.53
N PRO A 2 32.04 -35.81 50.61
CA PRO A 2 30.97 -35.59 49.63
C PRO A 2 31.61 -35.10 48.33
N GLN A 3 31.41 -35.86 47.25
CA GLN A 3 31.80 -35.46 45.90
C GLN A 3 30.97 -34.26 45.47
N GLU A 4 31.67 -33.20 45.09
CA GLU A 4 31.12 -31.94 44.62
C GLU A 4 30.30 -32.14 43.34
N PHE A 5 29.12 -31.51 43.32
CA PHE A 5 28.28 -31.31 42.16
C PHE A 5 29.04 -30.48 41.10
N VAL A 6 29.70 -31.17 40.16
CA VAL A 6 30.26 -30.56 38.95
C VAL A 6 29.44 -31.05 37.77
N GLY A 7 28.32 -30.39 37.50
CA GLY A 7 27.45 -30.78 36.38
C GLY A 7 26.36 -29.79 35.97
N ASP A 8 26.28 -28.59 36.54
CA ASP A 8 25.12 -27.70 36.32
C ASP A 8 25.43 -26.46 35.44
N SER A 9 26.70 -26.17 35.15
CA SER A 9 27.07 -25.00 34.33
C SER A 9 26.70 -25.19 32.85
N GLY A 10 27.03 -26.36 32.28
CA GLY A 10 26.73 -26.67 30.88
C GLY A 10 25.23 -26.83 30.61
N ALA A 11 24.48 -27.37 31.59
CA ALA A 11 23.02 -27.49 31.50
C ALA A 11 22.34 -26.11 31.50
N ARG A 12 22.78 -25.19 32.37
CA ARG A 12 22.25 -23.81 32.40
C ARG A 12 22.58 -23.03 31.14
N GLU A 13 23.78 -23.20 30.59
CA GLU A 13 24.18 -22.55 29.33
C GLU A 13 23.43 -23.11 28.13
N ALA A 14 23.21 -24.43 28.08
CA ALA A 14 22.35 -25.06 27.07
C ALA A 14 20.89 -24.59 27.16
N ILE A 15 20.35 -24.46 28.38
CA ILE A 15 19.00 -23.90 28.59
C ILE A 15 18.93 -22.42 28.19
N ALA A 16 19.97 -21.63 28.49
CA ALA A 16 20.03 -20.23 28.09
C ALA A 16 20.12 -20.08 26.56
N ARG A 17 20.90 -20.95 25.89
CA ARG A 17 20.96 -21.01 24.42
C ARG A 17 19.63 -21.42 23.81
N LEU A 18 18.98 -22.49 24.31
CA LEU A 18 17.66 -22.91 23.83
C LEU A 18 16.60 -21.83 24.03
N ARG A 19 16.66 -21.07 25.14
CA ARG A 19 15.76 -19.93 25.36
C ARG A 19 16.08 -18.75 24.44
N ALA A 20 17.36 -18.47 24.19
CA ALA A 20 17.78 -17.42 23.28
C ALA A 20 17.41 -17.77 21.82
N GLU A 21 17.59 -19.02 21.41
CA GLU A 21 17.17 -19.55 20.11
C GLU A 21 15.65 -19.47 19.97
N ALA A 22 14.88 -19.98 20.94
CA ALA A 22 13.41 -19.86 20.91
C ALA A 22 12.93 -18.40 20.94
N TYR A 23 13.66 -17.50 21.61
CA TYR A 23 13.36 -16.06 21.65
C TYR A 23 13.69 -15.38 20.31
N LEU A 24 14.82 -15.72 19.69
CA LEU A 24 15.19 -15.24 18.35
C LEU A 24 14.25 -15.82 17.29
N GLU A 25 13.88 -17.09 17.40
CA GLU A 25 12.88 -17.74 16.55
C GLU A 25 11.52 -17.06 16.73
N LYS A 26 11.10 -16.72 17.95
CA LYS A 26 9.89 -15.92 18.20
C LYS A 26 9.98 -14.50 17.62
N LEU A 27 11.12 -13.83 17.73
CA LEU A 27 11.36 -12.53 17.10
C LEU A 27 11.37 -12.59 15.57
N CYS A 28 11.79 -13.72 15.00
CA CYS A 28 11.81 -13.99 13.56
C CYS A 28 10.45 -14.48 13.03
N LEU A 29 9.64 -15.14 13.85
CA LEU A 29 8.29 -15.62 13.53
C LEU A 29 7.21 -14.52 13.71
N ASP A 30 7.38 -13.58 14.65
CA ASP A 30 6.48 -12.42 14.83
C ASP A 30 6.90 -11.19 13.98
N VAL A 31 7.77 -11.38 12.97
CA VAL A 31 8.17 -10.34 12.00
C VAL A 31 6.97 -9.71 11.29
N GLU A 32 5.92 -10.50 11.08
CA GLU A 32 4.67 -10.08 10.46
C GLU A 32 3.76 -9.30 11.42
N ARG A 33 3.93 -9.37 12.75
CA ARG A 33 2.99 -8.84 13.75
C ARG A 33 3.46 -7.57 14.47
N LEU A 34 4.12 -6.66 13.76
CA LEU A 34 4.30 -5.33 14.33
C LEU A 34 2.93 -4.70 14.55
N THR A 35 2.65 -4.32 15.80
CA THR A 35 1.39 -3.64 16.15
C THR A 35 1.16 -2.48 15.18
N PRO A 36 0.01 -2.44 14.49
CA PRO A 36 -0.32 -1.34 13.61
C PRO A 36 -0.20 -0.02 14.37
N PRO A 37 0.43 1.01 13.78
CA PRO A 37 0.51 2.29 14.43
C PRO A 37 -0.91 2.87 14.56
N PRO A 38 -1.19 3.63 15.63
CA PRO A 38 -2.50 4.26 15.81
C PRO A 38 -2.83 5.22 14.66
N ASP A 39 -1.79 5.80 14.04
CA ASP A 39 -1.91 6.64 12.85
C ASP A 39 -0.81 6.28 11.82
N PRO A 40 -1.13 5.43 10.83
CA PRO A 40 -0.22 5.08 9.73
C PRO A 40 0.23 6.29 8.90
N ARG A 41 -0.62 7.32 8.76
CA ARG A 41 -0.31 8.52 7.97
C ARG A 41 0.72 9.36 8.69
N HIS A 42 0.53 9.57 9.99
CA HIS A 42 1.49 10.29 10.81
C HIS A 42 2.86 9.59 10.79
N LEU A 43 2.89 8.27 10.95
CA LEU A 43 4.14 7.50 10.88
C LEU A 43 4.83 7.62 9.52
N PHE A 44 4.07 7.53 8.42
CA PHE A 44 4.59 7.69 7.07
C PHE A 44 5.22 9.06 6.87
N VAL A 45 4.52 10.10 7.29
CA VAL A 45 4.94 11.50 7.19
C VAL A 45 6.23 11.77 7.96
N GLN A 46 6.40 11.19 9.15
CA GLN A 46 7.62 11.34 9.95
C GLN A 46 8.88 10.85 9.23
N TRP A 47 8.75 9.95 8.26
CA TRP A 47 9.86 9.39 7.50
C TRP A 47 10.10 10.08 6.16
N LEU A 48 9.30 11.08 5.81
CA LEU A 48 9.47 11.82 4.57
C LEU A 48 10.24 13.13 4.81
N PRO A 49 11.15 13.51 3.89
CA PRO A 49 11.98 14.70 4.03
C PRO A 49 11.23 16.02 3.74
N SER A 50 9.99 15.96 3.23
CA SER A 50 9.30 17.10 2.63
C SER A 50 7.99 17.47 3.34
N GLN A 51 7.88 18.75 3.74
CA GLN A 51 6.67 19.33 4.33
C GLN A 51 5.49 19.37 3.35
N TYR A 52 5.76 19.32 2.04
CA TYR A 52 4.72 19.34 1.02
C TYR A 52 3.94 18.02 0.97
N VAL A 53 4.60 16.89 1.17
CA VAL A 53 3.93 15.58 1.21
C VAL A 53 3.05 15.46 2.45
N VAL A 54 3.48 16.05 3.58
CA VAL A 54 2.68 16.17 4.81
C VAL A 54 1.37 16.90 4.53
N ALA A 55 1.45 18.07 3.88
CA ALA A 55 0.29 18.89 3.59
C ALA A 55 -0.70 18.16 2.67
N TYR A 56 -0.19 17.52 1.61
CA TYR A 56 -1.01 16.74 0.68
C TYR A 56 -1.74 15.58 1.38
N LEU A 57 -1.04 14.77 2.17
CA LEU A 57 -1.65 13.64 2.89
C LEU A 57 -2.66 14.08 3.96
N SER A 58 -2.44 15.24 4.55
CA SER A 58 -3.36 15.82 5.54
C SER A 58 -4.64 16.35 4.87
N ALA A 59 -4.53 16.87 3.65
CA ALA A 59 -5.66 17.34 2.85
C ALA A 59 -6.46 16.20 2.20
N LEU A 60 -5.89 15.00 2.07
CA LEU A 60 -6.58 13.82 1.52
C LEU A 60 -7.69 13.32 2.46
N GLN A 61 -8.92 13.76 2.16
CA GLN A 61 -10.15 13.41 2.84
C GLN A 61 -11.19 12.77 1.89
N ASN A 62 -12.04 11.93 2.45
CA ASN A 62 -13.24 11.37 1.84
C ASN A 62 -14.36 12.43 1.79
N ASN A 63 -15.42 12.17 1.01
CA ASN A 63 -16.57 13.10 0.87
C ASN A 63 -17.30 13.37 2.20
N ASP A 64 -17.16 12.49 3.18
CA ASP A 64 -17.69 12.61 4.53
C ASP A 64 -16.73 13.33 5.51
N GLY A 65 -15.60 13.87 5.00
CA GLY A 65 -14.57 14.54 5.78
C GLY A 65 -13.59 13.60 6.50
N THR A 66 -13.75 12.27 6.35
CA THR A 66 -12.86 11.30 6.99
C THR A 66 -11.54 11.12 6.25
N ALA A 67 -10.50 10.65 6.93
CA ALA A 67 -9.19 10.40 6.33
C ALA A 67 -9.24 9.24 5.30
N VAL A 68 -8.80 9.48 4.05
CA VAL A 68 -8.59 8.44 3.02
C VAL A 68 -7.63 7.34 3.50
N ARG A 69 -8.08 6.10 3.57
CA ARG A 69 -7.24 4.96 4.01
C ARG A 69 -6.45 4.37 2.83
N CYS A 70 -5.37 5.03 2.45
CA CYS A 70 -4.54 4.63 1.29
C CYS A 70 -3.19 3.96 1.62
N LEU A 71 -2.85 3.85 2.91
CA LEU A 71 -1.56 3.31 3.38
C LEU A 71 -1.74 1.94 4.03
N PRO A 72 -0.78 1.01 3.85
CA PRO A 72 -0.79 -0.24 4.57
C PRO A 72 -0.59 0.03 6.08
N PRO A 73 -1.28 -0.67 6.98
CA PRO A 73 -1.16 -0.46 8.43
C PRO A 73 0.11 -1.08 9.03
N ASN A 74 0.93 -1.79 8.25
CA ASN A 74 2.17 -2.41 8.73
C ASN A 74 3.34 -1.39 8.73
N PRO A 75 3.99 -1.12 9.88
CA PRO A 75 5.11 -0.16 9.96
C PRO A 75 6.28 -0.42 9.00
N ARG A 76 6.62 -1.68 8.70
CA ARG A 76 7.70 -2.01 7.75
C ARG A 76 7.30 -1.64 6.33
N ARG A 77 6.05 -1.92 5.94
CA ARG A 77 5.52 -1.52 4.63
C ARG A 77 5.48 0.00 4.50
N ILE A 78 5.01 0.69 5.54
CA ILE A 78 5.03 2.16 5.58
C ILE A 78 6.45 2.68 5.38
N LYS A 79 7.45 2.09 6.04
CA LYS A 79 8.85 2.50 5.93
C LYS A 79 9.42 2.26 4.53
N ALA A 80 9.16 1.09 3.97
CA ALA A 80 9.58 0.74 2.61
C ALA A 80 9.01 1.74 1.59
N LEU A 81 7.72 2.07 1.71
CA LEU A 81 7.09 3.07 0.86
C LEU A 81 7.70 4.46 1.06
N ALA A 82 7.96 4.87 2.30
CA ALA A 82 8.52 6.19 2.60
C ALA A 82 9.93 6.37 2.01
N ASN A 83 10.75 5.32 2.10
CA ASN A 83 12.08 5.30 1.48
C ASN A 83 11.99 5.47 -0.05
N LEU A 84 11.06 4.75 -0.69
CA LEU A 84 10.90 4.79 -2.14
C LEU A 84 10.41 6.17 -2.60
N VAL A 85 9.40 6.72 -1.93
CA VAL A 85 8.88 8.06 -2.19
C VAL A 85 9.97 9.11 -1.98
N SER A 86 10.75 9.03 -0.90
CA SER A 86 11.86 9.96 -0.64
C SER A 86 12.92 9.93 -1.74
N ARG A 87 13.22 8.74 -2.29
CA ARG A 87 14.17 8.57 -3.39
C ARG A 87 13.65 9.16 -4.71
N TRP A 88 12.36 9.05 -4.97
CA TRP A 88 11.75 9.42 -6.25
C TRP A 88 11.16 10.84 -6.28
N LEU A 89 10.86 11.43 -5.12
CA LEU A 89 10.27 12.76 -5.01
C LEU A 89 11.07 13.83 -5.78
N PRO A 90 12.41 13.94 -5.67
CA PRO A 90 13.17 14.95 -6.41
C PRO A 90 13.12 14.78 -7.94
N LYS A 91 12.82 13.56 -8.42
CA LYS A 91 12.69 13.27 -9.85
C LYS A 91 11.35 13.77 -10.37
N VAL A 92 10.28 13.46 -9.64
CA VAL A 92 8.91 13.84 -10.00
C VAL A 92 8.71 15.36 -9.86
N GLU A 93 9.36 16.01 -8.89
CA GLU A 93 9.33 17.48 -8.73
C GLU A 93 9.80 18.25 -9.98
N ARG A 94 10.58 17.63 -10.87
CA ARG A 94 11.04 18.23 -12.13
C ARG A 94 9.96 18.27 -13.21
N ILE A 95 8.87 17.53 -13.05
CA ILE A 95 7.78 17.47 -14.03
C ILE A 95 6.89 18.71 -13.87
N SER A 96 7.19 19.77 -14.60
CA SER A 96 6.48 21.06 -14.50
C SER A 96 5.08 21.06 -15.11
N SER A 97 4.75 20.10 -15.98
CA SER A 97 3.45 19.99 -16.65
C SER A 97 2.30 19.56 -15.74
N LEU A 98 2.60 18.98 -14.58
CA LEU A 98 1.61 18.46 -13.63
C LEU A 98 1.44 19.39 -12.42
N SER A 99 0.28 19.35 -11.78
CA SER A 99 0.10 19.99 -10.48
C SER A 99 0.93 19.29 -9.40
N SER A 100 1.25 19.98 -8.30
CA SER A 100 1.94 19.33 -7.16
C SER A 100 1.14 18.18 -6.58
N GLU A 101 -0.19 18.28 -6.57
CA GLU A 101 -1.06 17.22 -6.06
C GLU A 101 -1.03 15.99 -6.96
N ASP A 102 -1.12 16.16 -8.28
CA ASP A 102 -1.10 15.04 -9.22
C ASP A 102 0.27 14.37 -9.26
N ARG A 103 1.35 15.14 -9.17
CA ARG A 103 2.71 14.60 -8.99
C ARG A 103 2.80 13.69 -7.76
N LEU A 104 2.35 14.18 -6.60
CA LEU A 104 2.42 13.42 -5.35
C LEU A 104 1.48 12.22 -5.35
N ARG A 105 0.28 12.38 -5.92
CA ARG A 105 -0.71 11.31 -6.07
C ARG A 105 -0.14 10.19 -6.94
N GLY A 106 0.30 10.51 -8.16
CA GLY A 106 0.86 9.54 -9.09
C GLY A 106 2.13 8.89 -8.54
N LEU A 107 3.00 9.65 -7.87
CA LEU A 107 4.18 9.11 -7.19
C LEU A 107 3.80 8.07 -6.12
N LEU A 108 2.80 8.35 -5.28
CA LEU A 108 2.35 7.41 -4.25
C LEU A 108 1.74 6.14 -4.86
N ILE A 109 0.97 6.28 -5.95
CA ILE A 109 0.41 5.13 -6.69
C ILE A 109 1.54 4.27 -7.23
N ILE A 110 2.45 4.85 -8.01
CA ILE A 110 3.53 4.13 -8.67
C ILE A 110 4.46 3.50 -7.64
N ALA A 111 4.84 4.23 -6.59
CA ALA A 111 5.66 3.71 -5.51
C ALA A 111 5.00 2.53 -4.79
N TYR A 112 3.69 2.61 -4.52
CA TYR A 112 2.98 1.51 -3.87
C TYR A 112 2.91 0.26 -4.77
N VAL A 113 2.51 0.42 -6.03
CA VAL A 113 2.36 -0.69 -6.97
C VAL A 113 3.73 -1.34 -7.24
N TYR A 114 4.78 -0.54 -7.44
CA TYR A 114 6.15 -1.03 -7.57
C TYR A 114 6.61 -1.83 -6.35
N GLN A 115 6.39 -1.30 -5.14
CA GLN A 115 6.93 -1.87 -3.91
C GLN A 115 6.21 -3.13 -3.45
N PHE A 116 4.89 -3.25 -3.69
CA PHE A 116 4.06 -4.31 -3.11
C PHE A 116 3.36 -5.19 -4.14
N HIS A 117 3.28 -4.78 -5.40
CA HIS A 117 2.56 -5.49 -6.45
C HIS A 117 3.38 -5.48 -7.75
N SER A 118 4.60 -6.04 -7.68
CA SER A 118 5.56 -6.05 -8.78
C SER A 118 5.01 -6.63 -10.09
N GLU A 119 4.15 -7.65 -10.01
CA GLU A 119 3.48 -8.20 -11.20
C GLU A 119 2.56 -7.18 -11.87
N LEU A 120 1.76 -6.43 -11.09
CA LEU A 120 0.92 -5.36 -11.63
C LEU A 120 1.78 -4.24 -12.23
N PHE A 121 2.89 -3.89 -11.56
CA PHE A 121 3.81 -2.88 -12.04
C PHE A 121 4.43 -3.26 -13.40
N GLN A 122 4.93 -4.50 -13.53
CA GLN A 122 5.49 -4.99 -14.79
C GLN A 122 4.46 -4.94 -15.92
N ARG A 123 3.22 -5.37 -15.67
CA ARG A 123 2.15 -5.29 -16.65
C ARG A 123 1.86 -3.86 -17.07
N TRP A 124 1.82 -2.94 -16.10
CA TRP A 124 1.60 -1.52 -16.36
C TRP A 124 2.71 -0.91 -17.22
N GLN A 125 3.97 -1.27 -16.98
CA GLN A 125 5.09 -0.78 -17.82
C GLN A 125 4.95 -1.16 -19.30
N TYR A 126 4.34 -2.30 -19.62
CA TYR A 126 4.15 -2.76 -20.99
C TYR A 126 2.76 -2.42 -21.57
N ASN A 127 1.87 -1.86 -20.76
CA ASN A 127 0.53 -1.48 -21.17
C ASN A 127 0.09 -0.20 -20.45
N PRO A 128 0.22 0.97 -21.10
CA PRO A 128 -0.22 2.25 -20.53
C PRO A 128 -1.70 2.29 -20.14
N GLU A 129 -2.56 1.65 -20.93
CA GLU A 129 -4.00 1.55 -20.69
C GLU A 129 -4.34 0.77 -19.41
N PHE A 130 -3.35 0.07 -18.85
CA PHE A 130 -3.49 -0.67 -17.60
C PHE A 130 -3.87 0.23 -16.43
N PHE A 131 -3.47 1.52 -16.42
CA PHE A 131 -3.87 2.43 -15.36
C PHE A 131 -5.39 2.67 -15.36
N THR A 132 -5.99 2.87 -16.53
CA THR A 132 -7.45 3.02 -16.68
C THR A 132 -8.18 1.74 -16.26
N TYR A 133 -7.62 0.59 -16.61
CA TYR A 133 -8.16 -0.71 -16.22
C TYR A 133 -8.10 -0.95 -14.69
N MET A 134 -6.95 -0.67 -14.07
CA MET A 134 -6.75 -0.71 -12.62
C MET A 134 -7.65 0.28 -11.89
N SER A 135 -7.86 1.47 -12.46
CA SER A 135 -8.74 2.50 -11.89
C SER A 135 -10.20 2.09 -11.93
N SER A 136 -10.64 1.52 -13.05
CA SER A 136 -11.99 0.96 -13.19
C SER A 136 -12.23 -0.16 -12.17
N TRP A 137 -11.22 -1.00 -11.91
CA TRP A 137 -11.25 -2.02 -10.88
C TRP A 137 -11.28 -1.50 -9.45
N ALA A 138 -10.44 -0.52 -9.13
CA ALA A 138 -10.45 0.11 -7.82
C ALA A 138 -11.77 0.84 -7.53
N ALA A 139 -12.39 1.45 -8.55
CA ALA A 139 -13.63 2.20 -8.41
C ALA A 139 -14.89 1.31 -8.37
N ARG A 140 -14.80 0.04 -8.77
CA ARG A 140 -15.96 -0.84 -9.03
C ARG A 140 -17.04 -0.19 -9.91
N SER A 141 -16.63 0.73 -10.79
CA SER A 141 -17.52 1.47 -11.68
C SER A 141 -17.87 0.60 -12.89
N TRP A 142 -18.75 -0.39 -12.71
CA TRP A 142 -19.15 -1.27 -13.81
C TRP A 142 -20.65 -1.33 -14.02
N SER A 143 -21.01 -1.53 -15.29
CA SER A 143 -22.32 -2.02 -15.66
C SER A 143 -22.39 -3.53 -15.39
N ASP A 144 -23.54 -4.04 -14.92
CA ASP A 144 -23.75 -5.48 -14.66
C ASP A 144 -23.47 -6.37 -15.89
N ARG A 145 -23.33 -5.80 -17.10
CA ARG A 145 -23.03 -6.52 -18.33
C ARG A 145 -21.55 -6.94 -18.44
N ASP A 146 -20.63 -6.17 -17.87
CA ASP A 146 -19.19 -6.35 -18.07
C ASP A 146 -18.60 -7.43 -17.16
N LEU A 147 -19.18 -7.60 -15.96
CA LEU A 147 -18.81 -8.67 -15.01
C LEU A 147 -19.25 -10.06 -15.49
N ASN A 148 -20.40 -10.14 -16.17
CA ASN A 148 -21.05 -11.41 -16.53
C ASN A 148 -20.48 -12.08 -17.79
N ALA A 149 -19.68 -11.37 -18.60
CA ALA A 149 -19.13 -11.93 -19.83
C ALA A 149 -17.80 -12.68 -19.61
N HIS A 150 -16.87 -12.14 -18.81
CA HIS A 150 -15.52 -12.73 -18.67
C HIS A 150 -14.87 -12.61 -17.28
N GLY A 151 -15.48 -11.93 -16.31
CA GLY A 151 -14.89 -11.71 -14.99
C GLY A 151 -13.60 -10.87 -15.01
N TRP A 152 -13.06 -10.56 -13.83
CA TRP A 152 -11.75 -9.91 -13.73
C TRP A 152 -10.63 -10.93 -13.93
N PRO A 153 -9.51 -10.54 -14.56
CA PRO A 153 -8.30 -11.33 -14.61
C PRO A 153 -7.86 -11.77 -13.21
N GLU A 154 -7.23 -12.94 -13.14
CA GLU A 154 -6.85 -13.60 -11.89
C GLU A 154 -5.99 -12.72 -10.95
N TYR A 155 -5.14 -11.88 -11.52
CA TYR A 155 -4.29 -10.96 -10.76
C TYR A 155 -5.05 -9.83 -10.07
N PHE A 156 -6.29 -9.53 -10.48
CA PHE A 156 -7.17 -8.61 -9.77
C PHE A 156 -8.14 -9.32 -8.82
N THR A 157 -8.56 -10.55 -9.15
CA THR A 157 -9.43 -11.34 -8.26
C THR A 157 -8.70 -11.86 -7.02
N SER A 158 -7.38 -11.99 -7.09
CA SER A 158 -6.52 -12.33 -5.95
C SER A 158 -6.28 -11.16 -4.99
N LEU A 159 -6.70 -9.94 -5.34
CA LEU A 159 -6.51 -8.74 -4.53
C LEU A 159 -7.79 -8.34 -3.80
N ASN A 160 -7.61 -7.85 -2.57
CA ASN A 160 -8.70 -7.33 -1.73
C ASN A 160 -8.68 -5.81 -1.74
N LEU A 161 -9.85 -5.19 -1.94
CA LEU A 161 -10.01 -3.75 -1.73
C LEU A 161 -10.20 -3.45 -0.24
N PRO A 162 -9.58 -2.37 0.30
CA PRO A 162 -9.74 -1.98 1.70
C PRO A 162 -11.13 -1.42 2.01
N GLU A 163 -11.82 -0.94 0.97
CA GLU A 163 -13.15 -0.35 1.00
C GLU A 163 -14.03 -1.06 -0.03
N VAL A 164 -15.26 -1.39 0.36
CA VAL A 164 -16.26 -2.07 -0.47
C VAL A 164 -17.46 -1.16 -0.62
N ILE A 165 -17.92 -0.96 -1.86
CA ILE A 165 -19.16 -0.25 -2.13
C ILE A 165 -20.30 -1.25 -1.97
N GLU A 166 -21.11 -1.08 -0.93
CA GLU A 166 -22.34 -1.84 -0.71
C GLU A 166 -23.53 -1.03 -1.17
N ARG A 167 -24.50 -1.70 -1.82
CA ARG A 167 -25.81 -1.11 -2.10
C ARG A 167 -26.60 -1.08 -0.80
N ASP A 168 -27.17 0.06 -0.47
CA ASP A 168 -28.01 0.20 0.71
C ASP A 168 -29.26 -0.68 0.54
N ALA A 169 -29.61 -1.45 1.56
CA ALA A 169 -30.69 -2.43 1.51
C ALA A 169 -32.10 -1.80 1.58
N ASP A 170 -32.17 -0.47 1.59
CA ASP A 170 -33.43 0.27 1.57
C ASP A 170 -34.04 0.26 0.16
N GLU A 171 -34.72 -0.85 -0.17
CA GLU A 171 -35.44 -1.06 -1.44
C GLU A 171 -36.55 -0.02 -1.68
N SER A 172 -36.92 0.75 -0.66
CA SER A 172 -37.93 1.81 -0.71
C SER A 172 -37.41 3.11 -1.34
N ALA A 173 -36.09 3.28 -1.49
CA ALA A 173 -35.51 4.50 -2.03
C ALA A 173 -35.68 4.60 -3.56
N PRO A 174 -36.18 5.73 -4.10
CA PRO A 174 -36.41 5.88 -5.55
C PRO A 174 -35.12 5.89 -6.39
N VAL A 175 -33.96 6.06 -5.75
CA VAL A 175 -32.62 5.99 -6.38
C VAL A 175 -31.77 5.03 -5.56
N PRO A 176 -31.06 4.07 -6.19
CA PRO A 176 -30.13 3.19 -5.48
C PRO A 176 -29.10 4.04 -4.72
N ARG A 177 -29.08 3.88 -3.39
CA ARG A 177 -28.04 4.47 -2.55
C ARG A 177 -26.91 3.47 -2.42
N PHE A 178 -25.68 3.97 -2.50
CA PHE A 178 -24.48 3.18 -2.30
C PHE A 178 -23.71 3.77 -1.12
N ARG A 179 -23.23 2.90 -0.25
CA ARG A 179 -22.38 3.28 0.89
C ARG A 179 -21.03 2.58 0.77
N THR A 180 -19.97 3.29 1.12
CA THR A 180 -18.64 2.71 1.22
C THR A 180 -18.45 2.12 2.62
N VAL A 181 -18.24 0.81 2.70
CA VAL A 181 -18.00 0.07 3.95
C VAL A 181 -16.55 -0.38 3.99
N SER A 182 -15.86 -0.13 5.11
CA SER A 182 -14.50 -0.61 5.30
C SER A 182 -14.52 -2.13 5.48
N ASN A 183 -13.72 -2.85 4.70
CA ASN A 183 -13.68 -4.31 4.71
C ASN A 183 -12.86 -4.88 5.89
N TYR A 184 -12.38 -4.03 6.83
CA TYR A 184 -11.45 -4.39 7.91
C TYR A 184 -10.44 -5.50 7.49
N PRO A 185 -9.72 -5.32 6.36
CA PRO A 185 -8.83 -6.36 5.89
C PRO A 185 -7.74 -6.59 6.92
N ASP A 186 -7.29 -7.84 7.04
CA ASP A 186 -6.16 -8.19 7.90
C ASP A 186 -5.01 -7.18 7.66
N PRO A 187 -4.57 -6.42 8.68
CA PRO A 187 -3.54 -5.40 8.52
C PRO A 187 -2.21 -5.96 7.97
N TYR A 188 -2.04 -7.27 8.05
CA TYR A 188 -0.85 -7.99 7.59
C TYR A 188 -1.03 -8.61 6.19
N SER A 189 -2.24 -8.57 5.62
CA SER A 189 -2.52 -9.07 4.28
C SER A 189 -1.66 -8.35 3.23
N SER A 190 -0.85 -9.13 2.53
CA SER A 190 -0.12 -8.69 1.34
C SER A 190 -1.05 -8.51 0.12
N THR A 191 -2.19 -9.18 0.11
CA THR A 191 -3.17 -9.14 -0.98
C THR A 191 -4.10 -7.94 -0.93
N THR A 192 -4.06 -7.14 0.13
CA THR A 192 -4.86 -5.91 0.21
C THR A 192 -4.22 -4.79 -0.61
N PHE A 193 -5.00 -4.25 -1.54
CA PHE A 193 -4.58 -3.18 -2.44
C PHE A 193 -4.90 -1.80 -1.83
N TRP A 194 -4.10 -1.42 -0.83
CA TRP A 194 -4.36 -0.24 0.01
C TRP A 194 -4.45 1.07 -0.76
N VAL A 195 -3.75 1.22 -1.89
CA VAL A 195 -3.78 2.46 -2.68
C VAL A 195 -5.06 2.64 -3.50
N ALA A 196 -5.97 1.66 -3.52
CA ALA A 196 -7.22 1.71 -4.30
C ALA A 196 -8.03 3.01 -4.11
N PRO A 197 -8.24 3.54 -2.87
CA PRO A 197 -9.02 4.77 -2.67
C PRO A 197 -8.35 6.02 -3.23
N LEU A 198 -7.04 5.96 -3.51
CA LEU A 198 -6.30 7.04 -4.14
C LEU A 198 -6.41 6.97 -5.67
N ILE A 199 -6.39 5.76 -6.22
CA ILE A 199 -6.55 5.49 -7.67
C ILE A 199 -7.98 5.80 -8.12
N SER A 200 -9.00 5.32 -7.39
CA SER A 200 -10.41 5.53 -7.77
C SER A 200 -10.83 7.00 -7.79
N ARG A 201 -10.03 7.88 -7.17
CA ARG A 201 -10.24 9.33 -7.11
C ARG A 201 -9.24 10.11 -7.95
N ALA A 202 -8.31 9.43 -8.62
CA ALA A 202 -7.39 10.10 -9.49
C ALA A 202 -8.16 10.63 -10.71
N SER A 203 -8.14 11.94 -10.90
CA SER A 203 -8.53 12.58 -12.16
C SER A 203 -7.43 12.47 -13.22
N MET A 204 -6.40 11.67 -12.95
CA MET A 204 -5.21 11.57 -13.78
C MET A 204 -5.47 10.69 -14.98
N ASN A 205 -5.00 11.11 -16.14
CA ASN A 205 -5.03 10.31 -17.35
C ASN A 205 -3.73 9.48 -17.50
N GLU A 206 -3.73 8.58 -18.49
CA GLU A 206 -2.61 7.66 -18.75
C GLU A 206 -1.30 8.40 -19.04
N GLN A 207 -1.34 9.48 -19.83
CA GLN A 207 -0.16 10.25 -20.20
C GLN A 207 0.49 10.90 -18.98
N GLU A 208 -0.32 11.40 -18.05
CA GLU A 208 0.18 11.99 -16.81
C GLU A 208 0.87 10.95 -15.92
N MET A 209 0.34 9.73 -15.88
CA MET A 209 0.95 8.62 -15.15
C MET A 209 2.22 8.10 -15.82
N GLU A 210 2.25 8.04 -17.15
CA GLU A 210 3.46 7.73 -17.94
C GLU A 210 4.57 8.73 -17.65
N LEU A 211 4.28 10.03 -17.67
CA LEU A 211 5.28 11.07 -17.36
C LEU A 211 5.94 10.86 -15.99
N ILE A 212 5.16 10.47 -14.98
CA ILE A 212 5.68 10.18 -13.64
C ILE A 212 6.48 8.87 -13.65
N MET A 213 5.96 7.84 -14.33
CA MET A 213 6.59 6.54 -14.46
C MET A 213 7.96 6.64 -15.15
N ASP A 214 8.05 7.39 -16.24
CA ASP A 214 9.28 7.68 -16.97
C ASP A 214 10.27 8.47 -16.12
N ALA A 215 9.80 9.45 -15.35
CA ALA A 215 10.68 10.21 -14.46
C ALA A 215 11.33 9.33 -13.38
N VAL A 216 10.63 8.31 -12.89
CA VAL A 216 11.16 7.44 -11.83
C VAL A 216 11.96 6.24 -12.36
N ILE A 217 11.60 5.69 -13.52
CA ILE A 217 12.30 4.56 -14.18
C ILE A 217 13.45 5.04 -15.07
N GLY A 218 13.21 6.01 -15.95
CA GLY A 218 14.15 6.44 -17.00
C GLY A 218 15.45 7.04 -16.49
N ALA A 219 15.50 7.44 -15.22
CA ALA A 219 16.73 7.89 -14.55
C ALA A 219 17.51 6.75 -13.86
N ALA A 220 17.19 5.47 -14.12
CA ALA A 220 17.97 4.34 -13.63
C ALA A 220 19.18 4.01 -14.51
N GLU A 221 19.30 4.58 -15.73
CA GLU A 221 20.37 4.25 -16.69
C GLU A 221 21.57 5.23 -16.69
N HIS A 222 21.63 6.20 -15.76
CA HIS A 222 22.72 7.21 -15.73
C HIS A 222 23.45 7.36 -14.40
N ASP A 223 23.27 6.45 -13.45
CA ASP A 223 24.05 6.38 -12.22
C ASP A 223 24.79 5.02 -12.12
N GLU A 224 25.65 4.71 -13.11
CA GLU A 224 26.79 3.78 -12.98
C GLU A 224 28.11 4.51 -13.25
#